data_AF-A0A179SB54-F1
#
_entry.id   AF-A0A179SB54-F1
#
_cell.length_a   1.000
_cell.length_b   1.000
_cell.length_c   1.000
_cell.angle_alpha   90.00
_cell.angle_beta   90.00
_cell.angle_gamma   90.00
#
_symmetry.space_group_name_H-M   'P 1'
#
loop_
_entity.id
_entity.type
_entity.pdbx_description
1 polymer ?
#
loop_
_entity_poly.entity_id
_entity_poly.type
_entity_poly.pdbx_seq_one_letter_code
_entity_poly.pdbx_strand_id
1 'polypeptide(L)'
;MNDASGRAQDPASGYRTAVGRVAVIGTGVIGASWVSQFLGAGLDVVATDPAPGAEARLRETVARHWPVLTQIGLAPGASPDRLTFVTGPEEAAAEADFVQENGPERLEIKHETYRRLDAVAAPDVVLATSSSGLTPSAIQAACRHPGRVVLGHPFNPPHLVPLVEVLGGEHTDEGAVDAAMAFYARIGKRPIRLRRELVGHVANRLQAALWREAFHLVGTGAATVADIDAAIAHGPGLRWALMGPCLLNHLSGGPGGLSHTLDHLGPLMEAMWADLGDPRLTPELKQTLVRGLDEALGPRDRDAMVAQRDRLLVDLVRQKRGAPDLP
;
A
#
# COMPACT_ATOMS: atom_id res chain seq x y z
N MET A 1 -32.23 -8.68 -28.68
CA MET A 1 -30.86 -9.04 -28.25
C MET A 1 -30.29 -7.85 -27.52
N ASN A 2 -30.61 -7.74 -26.22
CA ASN A 2 -29.98 -6.82 -25.28
C ASN A 2 -29.43 -7.73 -24.19
N ASP A 3 -28.11 -7.79 -24.05
CA ASP A 3 -27.45 -8.55 -23.00
C ASP A 3 -27.70 -7.84 -21.65
N ALA A 4 -28.33 -8.56 -20.72
CA ALA A 4 -28.89 -8.05 -19.47
C ALA A 4 -27.89 -8.11 -18.31
N SER A 5 -26.60 -7.89 -18.56
CA SER A 5 -25.56 -7.85 -17.53
C SER A 5 -25.01 -6.44 -17.23
N GLY A 6 -25.47 -5.42 -17.98
CA GLY A 6 -25.11 -3.99 -17.93
C GLY A 6 -24.22 -3.51 -16.76
N ARG A 7 -22.95 -3.91 -16.76
CA ARG A 7 -21.92 -3.35 -15.86
C ARG A 7 -21.50 -2.01 -16.46
N ALA A 8 -21.59 -0.94 -15.67
CA ALA A 8 -21.30 0.41 -16.14
C ALA A 8 -19.81 0.56 -16.50
N GLN A 9 -19.55 0.89 -17.76
CA GLN A 9 -18.27 1.39 -18.25
C GLN A 9 -18.28 2.92 -18.15
N ASP A 10 -17.15 3.53 -17.80
CA ASP A 10 -16.95 4.96 -18.02
C ASP A 10 -16.48 5.15 -19.47
N PRO A 11 -17.29 5.78 -20.36
CA PRO A 11 -16.91 5.97 -21.76
C PRO A 11 -15.63 6.80 -21.93
N ALA A 12 -15.18 7.53 -20.91
CA ALA A 12 -13.91 8.26 -20.95
C ALA A 12 -12.69 7.36 -20.69
N SER A 13 -12.82 6.31 -19.88
CA SER A 13 -11.69 5.43 -19.53
C SER A 13 -11.58 4.21 -20.44
N GLY A 14 -12.69 3.68 -20.94
CA GLY A 14 -12.70 2.39 -21.65
C GLY A 14 -12.53 1.17 -20.72
N TYR A 15 -12.53 1.40 -19.40
CA TYR A 15 -12.37 0.39 -18.36
C TYR A 15 -13.58 0.35 -17.42
N ARG A 16 -13.81 -0.80 -16.77
CA ARG A 16 -14.89 -0.95 -15.78
C ARG A 16 -14.64 -0.06 -14.56
N THR A 17 -15.63 0.74 -14.20
CA THR A 17 -15.61 1.57 -12.98
C THR A 17 -16.54 1.03 -11.91
N ALA A 18 -17.60 0.30 -12.30
CA ALA A 18 -18.48 -0.42 -11.39
C ALA A 18 -17.88 -1.81 -11.05
N VAL A 19 -17.06 -1.87 -10.00
CA VAL A 19 -16.52 -3.14 -9.49
C VAL A 19 -17.45 -3.70 -8.41
N GLY A 20 -18.03 -4.88 -8.65
CA GLY A 20 -18.82 -5.63 -7.66
C GLY A 20 -18.13 -6.90 -7.17
N ARG A 21 -17.29 -7.51 -8.04
CA ARG A 21 -16.50 -8.71 -7.72
C ARG A 21 -15.01 -8.48 -7.95
N VAL A 22 -14.18 -8.85 -6.98
CA VAL A 22 -12.72 -8.71 -7.04
C VAL A 22 -12.04 -10.07 -6.98
N ALA A 23 -11.11 -10.33 -7.89
CA ALA A 23 -10.22 -11.48 -7.81
C ALA A 23 -8.98 -11.12 -6.97
N VAL A 24 -8.60 -11.98 -6.04
CA VAL A 24 -7.37 -11.81 -5.24
C VAL A 24 -6.45 -13.01 -5.44
N ILE A 25 -5.27 -12.76 -6.02
CA ILE A 25 -4.30 -13.80 -6.36
C ILE A 25 -3.15 -13.75 -5.37
N GLY A 26 -2.97 -14.82 -4.60
CA GLY A 26 -2.05 -14.86 -3.46
C GLY A 26 -2.70 -14.28 -2.20
N THR A 27 -2.73 -15.07 -1.13
CA THR A 27 -3.45 -14.78 0.12
C THR A 27 -2.54 -14.78 1.34
N GLY A 28 -1.24 -14.50 1.11
CA GLY A 28 -0.30 -14.13 2.16
C GLY A 28 -0.68 -12.83 2.88
N VAL A 29 0.25 -12.25 3.64
CA VAL A 29 -0.01 -11.06 4.50
C VAL A 29 -0.74 -9.93 3.76
N ILE A 30 -0.24 -9.52 2.60
CA ILE A 30 -0.84 -8.42 1.82
C ILE A 30 -2.18 -8.85 1.19
N GLY A 31 -2.23 -10.03 0.59
CA GLY A 31 -3.43 -10.55 -0.05
C GLY A 31 -4.60 -10.73 0.91
N ALA A 32 -4.38 -11.36 2.07
CA ALA A 32 -5.41 -11.53 3.09
C ALA A 32 -5.93 -10.19 3.63
N SER A 33 -5.05 -9.19 3.71
CA SER A 33 -5.45 -7.84 4.08
C SER A 33 -6.29 -7.16 2.99
N TRP A 34 -5.98 -7.37 1.72
CA TRP A 34 -6.83 -6.90 0.62
C TRP A 34 -8.19 -7.59 0.59
N VAL A 35 -8.23 -8.91 0.76
CA VAL A 35 -9.48 -9.67 0.92
C VAL A 35 -10.33 -9.05 2.03
N SER A 36 -9.75 -8.83 3.21
CA SER A 36 -10.45 -8.24 4.35
C SER A 36 -11.00 -6.84 4.02
N GLN A 37 -10.21 -6.00 3.34
CA GLN A 37 -10.63 -4.67 2.89
C GLN A 37 -11.79 -4.73 1.89
N PHE A 38 -11.72 -5.58 0.86
CA PHE A 38 -12.75 -5.67 -0.18
C PHE A 38 -14.07 -6.22 0.38
N LEU A 39 -14.01 -7.23 1.25
CA LEU A 39 -15.18 -7.74 1.99
C LEU A 39 -15.78 -6.65 2.88
N GLY A 40 -14.94 -5.89 3.58
CA GLY A 40 -15.37 -4.74 4.40
C GLY A 40 -16.00 -3.60 3.58
N ALA A 41 -15.65 -3.49 2.30
CA ALA A 41 -16.24 -2.58 1.34
C ALA A 41 -17.52 -3.13 0.67
N GLY A 42 -18.02 -4.30 1.08
CA GLY A 42 -19.26 -4.89 0.57
C GLY A 42 -19.12 -5.60 -0.77
N LEU A 43 -17.89 -5.91 -1.20
CA LEU A 43 -17.61 -6.56 -2.48
C LEU A 43 -17.60 -8.09 -2.35
N ASP A 44 -17.93 -8.78 -3.45
CA ASP A 44 -17.67 -10.21 -3.57
C ASP A 44 -16.18 -10.43 -3.84
N VAL A 45 -15.55 -11.36 -3.12
CA VAL A 45 -14.13 -11.67 -3.28
C VAL A 45 -13.96 -13.12 -3.68
N VAL A 46 -13.27 -13.34 -4.80
CA VAL A 46 -12.84 -14.67 -5.24
C VAL A 46 -11.33 -14.75 -5.08
N ALA A 47 -10.86 -15.55 -4.13
CA ALA A 47 -9.46 -15.64 -3.77
C ALA A 47 -8.84 -16.98 -4.17
N THR A 48 -7.55 -16.98 -4.49
CA THR A 48 -6.79 -18.20 -4.74
C THR A 48 -5.36 -18.08 -4.24
N ASP A 49 -4.80 -19.19 -3.78
CA ASP A 49 -3.40 -19.30 -3.38
C ASP A 49 -2.97 -20.77 -3.46
N PRO A 50 -1.83 -21.10 -4.10
CA PRO A 50 -1.41 -22.48 -4.31
C PRO A 50 -0.87 -23.16 -3.04
N ALA A 51 -0.63 -22.42 -1.95
CA ALA A 51 -0.04 -22.98 -0.74
C ALA A 51 -1.04 -23.91 -0.02
N PRO A 52 -0.61 -25.10 0.43
CA PRO A 52 -1.46 -26.01 1.20
C PRO A 52 -2.09 -25.32 2.41
N GLY A 53 -3.39 -25.48 2.61
CA GLY A 53 -4.14 -24.87 3.72
C GLY A 53 -4.32 -23.35 3.64
N ALA A 54 -4.07 -22.73 2.47
CA ALA A 54 -4.20 -21.28 2.32
C ALA A 54 -5.63 -20.76 2.57
N GLU A 55 -6.67 -21.49 2.15
CA GLU A 55 -8.05 -21.10 2.43
C GLU A 55 -8.32 -20.98 3.93
N ALA A 56 -7.95 -21.99 4.71
CA ALA A 56 -8.17 -21.99 6.16
C ALA A 56 -7.44 -20.82 6.82
N ARG A 57 -6.16 -20.59 6.46
CA ARG A 57 -5.38 -19.44 6.97
C ARG A 57 -5.97 -18.10 6.55
N LEU A 58 -6.47 -17.98 5.33
CA LEU A 58 -7.13 -16.77 4.85
C LEU A 58 -8.37 -16.48 5.69
N ARG A 59 -9.26 -17.47 5.86
CA ARG A 59 -10.49 -17.32 6.64
C ARG A 59 -10.21 -16.94 8.10
N GLU A 60 -9.22 -17.57 8.73
CA GLU A 60 -8.77 -17.21 10.07
C GLU A 60 -8.25 -15.76 10.13
N THR A 61 -7.46 -15.37 9.14
CA THR A 61 -6.89 -14.01 9.05
C THR A 61 -7.99 -12.96 8.84
N VAL A 62 -8.97 -13.22 7.97
CA VAL A 62 -10.15 -12.37 7.78
C VAL A 62 -10.92 -12.24 9.09
N ALA A 63 -11.15 -13.34 9.81
CA ALA A 63 -11.82 -13.32 11.11
C ALA A 63 -11.06 -12.48 12.14
N ARG A 64 -9.71 -12.52 12.15
CA ARG A 64 -8.87 -11.66 13.01
C ARG A 64 -8.95 -10.18 12.64
N HIS A 65 -9.03 -9.84 11.35
CA HIS A 65 -9.15 -8.45 10.90
C HIS A 65 -10.57 -7.87 11.05
N TRP A 66 -11.59 -8.71 11.12
CA TRP A 66 -12.98 -8.25 11.08
C TRP A 66 -13.38 -7.30 12.23
N PRO A 67 -12.99 -7.54 13.49
CA PRO A 67 -13.31 -6.63 14.59
C PRO A 67 -12.76 -5.21 14.38
N VAL A 68 -11.52 -5.11 13.88
CA VAL A 68 -10.89 -3.80 13.65
C VAL A 68 -11.50 -3.08 12.46
N LEU A 69 -11.87 -3.79 11.40
CA LEU A 69 -12.61 -3.23 10.27
C LEU A 69 -14.01 -2.73 10.70
N THR A 70 -14.67 -3.45 11.60
CA THR A 70 -15.95 -3.03 12.19
C THR A 70 -15.82 -1.71 12.95
N GLN A 71 -14.72 -1.51 13.68
CA GLN A 71 -14.43 -0.25 14.38
C GLN A 71 -14.14 0.92 13.42
N ILE A 72 -13.43 0.65 12.32
CA ILE A 72 -13.17 1.65 11.26
C ILE A 72 -14.46 2.05 10.54
N GLY A 73 -15.38 1.11 10.37
CA GLY A 73 -16.64 1.25 9.66
C GLY A 73 -16.68 0.40 8.40
N LEU A 74 -17.77 -0.37 8.25
CA LEU A 74 -18.01 -1.26 7.11
C LEU A 74 -19.03 -0.63 6.15
N ALA A 75 -18.93 -0.98 4.87
CA ALA A 75 -19.96 -0.64 3.88
C ALA A 75 -21.24 -1.48 4.10
N PRO A 76 -22.41 -1.00 3.62
CA PRO A 76 -23.62 -1.81 3.60
C PRO A 76 -23.41 -3.15 2.89
N GLY A 77 -23.87 -4.24 3.49
CA GLY A 77 -23.75 -5.58 2.93
C GLY A 77 -22.33 -6.19 2.99
N ALA A 78 -21.41 -5.57 3.72
CA ALA A 78 -20.12 -6.17 4.06
C ALA A 78 -20.32 -7.44 4.91
N SER A 79 -19.70 -8.54 4.47
CA SER A 79 -19.71 -9.80 5.22
C SER A 79 -18.47 -10.64 4.87
N PRO A 80 -17.87 -11.37 5.82
CA PRO A 80 -16.86 -12.38 5.54
C PRO A 80 -17.36 -13.52 4.63
N ASP A 81 -18.68 -13.75 4.60
CA ASP A 81 -19.31 -14.83 3.83
C ASP A 81 -19.31 -14.57 2.31
N ARG A 82 -18.95 -13.36 1.89
CA ARG A 82 -18.78 -12.99 0.48
C ARG A 82 -17.43 -13.46 -0.10
N LEU A 83 -16.69 -14.27 0.65
CA LEU A 83 -15.43 -14.88 0.25
C LEU A 83 -15.65 -16.28 -0.34
N THR A 84 -15.37 -16.40 -1.63
CA THR A 84 -15.20 -17.67 -2.32
C THR A 84 -13.72 -17.97 -2.49
N PHE A 85 -13.29 -19.20 -2.22
CA PHE A 85 -11.93 -19.65 -2.48
C PHE A 85 -11.91 -20.65 -3.63
N VAL A 86 -11.00 -20.47 -4.59
CA VAL A 86 -10.90 -21.27 -5.81
C VAL A 86 -9.49 -21.77 -6.04
N THR A 87 -9.35 -22.75 -6.93
CA THR A 87 -8.11 -23.49 -7.09
C THR A 87 -7.05 -22.79 -7.94
N GLY A 88 -7.47 -21.87 -8.82
CA GLY A 88 -6.56 -21.22 -9.75
C GLY A 88 -6.92 -19.77 -10.11
N PRO A 89 -5.93 -19.00 -10.59
CA PRO A 89 -6.12 -17.61 -11.01
C PRO A 89 -7.12 -17.44 -12.17
N GLU A 90 -7.25 -18.42 -13.06
CA GLU A 90 -8.20 -18.37 -14.16
C GLU A 90 -9.65 -18.35 -13.65
N GLU A 91 -9.97 -19.27 -12.75
CA GLU A 91 -11.30 -19.35 -12.13
C GLU A 91 -11.61 -18.09 -11.32
N ALA A 92 -10.62 -17.55 -10.61
CA ALA A 92 -10.78 -16.32 -9.85
C ALA A 92 -11.06 -15.10 -10.73
N ALA A 93 -10.39 -15.00 -11.89
CA ALA A 93 -10.42 -13.82 -12.75
C ALA A 93 -11.53 -13.83 -13.81
N ALA A 94 -12.10 -14.99 -14.15
CA ALA A 94 -13.04 -15.14 -15.27
C ALA A 94 -14.26 -14.20 -15.19
N GLU A 95 -14.82 -13.98 -14.00
CA GLU A 95 -16.00 -13.11 -13.79
C GLU A 95 -15.71 -11.84 -12.99
N ALA A 96 -14.43 -11.57 -12.72
CA ALA A 96 -14.01 -10.44 -11.91
C ALA A 96 -14.19 -9.11 -12.64
N ASP A 97 -14.43 -8.04 -11.88
CA ASP A 97 -14.43 -6.65 -12.37
C ASP A 97 -13.10 -5.95 -12.13
N PHE A 98 -12.28 -6.50 -11.23
CA PHE A 98 -10.95 -6.01 -10.87
C PHE A 98 -10.12 -7.19 -10.36
N VAL A 99 -8.83 -7.22 -10.68
CA VAL A 99 -7.90 -8.24 -10.17
C VAL A 99 -6.80 -7.58 -9.35
N GLN A 100 -6.56 -8.10 -8.15
CA GLN A 100 -5.43 -7.73 -7.29
C GLN A 100 -4.48 -8.92 -7.11
N GLU A 101 -3.28 -8.83 -7.68
CA GLU A 101 -2.21 -9.82 -7.56
C GLU A 101 -1.24 -9.47 -6.42
N ASN A 102 -0.96 -10.45 -5.57
CA ASN A 102 -0.18 -10.37 -4.33
C ASN A 102 0.78 -11.55 -4.15
N GLY A 103 1.10 -12.22 -5.25
CA GLY A 103 2.03 -13.34 -5.27
C GLY A 103 3.48 -12.90 -5.03
N PRO A 104 4.40 -13.88 -5.01
CA PRO A 104 5.80 -13.65 -4.70
C PRO A 104 6.46 -12.56 -5.56
N GLU A 105 7.44 -11.88 -4.96
CA GLU A 105 8.24 -10.83 -5.63
C GLU A 105 9.31 -11.44 -6.55
N ARG A 106 8.87 -12.23 -7.54
CA ARG A 106 9.70 -12.92 -8.52
C ARG A 106 9.09 -12.76 -9.91
N LEU A 107 9.87 -12.22 -10.85
CA LEU A 107 9.37 -11.83 -12.16
C LEU A 107 8.80 -13.02 -12.94
N GLU A 108 9.44 -14.19 -12.88
CA GLU A 108 9.03 -15.38 -13.60
C GLU A 108 7.67 -15.90 -13.09
N ILE A 109 7.45 -15.81 -11.78
CA ILE A 109 6.16 -16.19 -11.16
C ILE A 109 5.09 -15.20 -11.58
N LYS A 110 5.38 -13.89 -11.53
CA LYS A 110 4.41 -12.87 -11.96
C LYS A 110 4.09 -13.01 -13.45
N HIS A 111 5.06 -13.26 -14.32
CA HIS A 111 4.81 -13.52 -15.74
C HIS A 111 3.89 -14.70 -15.97
N GLU A 112 4.09 -15.81 -15.25
CA GLU A 112 3.20 -16.97 -15.32
C GLU A 112 1.78 -16.61 -14.89
N THR A 113 1.64 -15.96 -13.74
CA THR A 113 0.34 -15.52 -13.22
C THR A 113 -0.35 -14.56 -14.19
N TYR A 114 0.34 -13.54 -14.69
CA TYR A 114 -0.23 -12.54 -15.58
C TYR A 114 -0.60 -13.10 -16.95
N ARG A 115 0.13 -14.08 -17.50
CA ARG A 115 -0.29 -14.79 -18.72
C ARG A 115 -1.64 -15.49 -18.54
N ARG A 116 -1.83 -16.14 -17.40
CA ARG A 116 -3.06 -16.88 -17.08
C ARG A 116 -4.23 -15.93 -16.85
N LEU A 117 -4.01 -14.84 -16.11
CA LEU A 117 -5.02 -13.79 -15.90
C LEU A 117 -5.42 -13.10 -17.21
N ASP A 118 -4.43 -12.73 -18.03
CA ASP A 118 -4.63 -12.02 -19.29
C ASP A 118 -5.43 -12.86 -20.31
N ALA A 119 -5.31 -14.19 -20.25
CA ALA A 119 -6.06 -15.09 -21.12
C ALA A 119 -7.56 -15.17 -20.82
N VAL A 120 -7.98 -14.89 -19.57
CA VAL A 120 -9.38 -15.12 -19.14
C VAL A 120 -10.12 -13.87 -18.67
N ALA A 121 -9.41 -12.84 -18.19
CA ALA A 121 -10.04 -11.61 -17.73
C ALA A 121 -10.59 -10.83 -18.93
N ALA A 122 -11.75 -10.20 -18.75
CA ALA A 122 -12.33 -9.36 -19.79
C ALA A 122 -11.38 -8.18 -20.16
N PRO A 123 -11.30 -7.75 -21.43
CA PRO A 123 -10.35 -6.74 -21.88
C PRO A 123 -10.41 -5.40 -21.11
N ASP A 124 -11.58 -5.08 -20.55
CA ASP A 124 -11.87 -3.86 -19.80
C ASP A 124 -11.68 -3.98 -18.28
N VAL A 125 -11.11 -5.09 -17.79
CA VAL A 125 -10.82 -5.35 -16.37
C VAL A 125 -9.38 -4.99 -16.04
N VAL A 126 -9.17 -4.15 -15.03
CA VAL A 126 -7.84 -3.79 -14.54
C VAL A 126 -7.17 -4.98 -13.84
N LEU A 127 -5.90 -5.21 -14.15
CA LEU A 127 -5.02 -6.18 -13.51
C LEU A 127 -3.96 -5.45 -12.67
N ALA A 128 -4.20 -5.33 -11.37
CA ALA A 128 -3.31 -4.63 -10.45
C ALA A 128 -2.31 -5.56 -9.75
N THR A 129 -1.07 -5.13 -9.60
CA THR A 129 -0.06 -5.81 -8.76
C THR A 129 0.23 -5.04 -7.48
N SER A 130 0.44 -5.77 -6.38
CA SER A 130 0.95 -5.23 -5.11
C SER A 130 2.49 -5.17 -5.05
N SER A 131 3.19 -5.33 -6.17
CA SER A 131 4.66 -5.38 -6.20
C SER A 131 5.31 -4.13 -5.60
N SER A 132 6.35 -4.32 -4.77
CA SER A 132 7.10 -3.23 -4.14
C SER A 132 8.40 -2.88 -4.86
N GLY A 133 8.86 -3.74 -5.77
CA GLY A 133 10.15 -3.59 -6.45
C GLY A 133 10.15 -3.92 -7.95
N LEU A 134 9.23 -4.75 -8.44
CA LEU A 134 9.11 -5.01 -9.88
C LEU A 134 8.25 -3.93 -10.54
N THR A 135 8.65 -3.49 -11.72
CA THR A 135 7.92 -2.44 -12.43
C THR A 135 6.72 -3.01 -13.20
N PRO A 136 5.63 -2.23 -13.36
CA PRO A 136 4.53 -2.62 -14.25
C PRO A 136 5.02 -2.94 -15.66
N SER A 137 6.01 -2.20 -16.18
CA SER A 137 6.60 -2.47 -17.50
C SER A 137 7.26 -3.83 -17.61
N ALA A 138 7.94 -4.29 -16.56
CA ALA A 138 8.49 -5.64 -16.53
C ALA A 138 7.39 -6.70 -16.48
N ILE A 139 6.32 -6.47 -15.73
CA ILE A 139 5.22 -7.44 -15.55
C ILE A 139 4.35 -7.55 -16.81
N GLN A 140 3.99 -6.41 -17.42
CA GLN A 140 3.11 -6.36 -18.60
C GLN A 140 3.74 -7.03 -19.83
N ALA A 141 5.07 -7.21 -19.86
CA ALA A 141 5.78 -7.85 -20.97
C ALA A 141 5.33 -9.29 -21.25
N ALA A 142 4.67 -9.93 -20.28
CA ALA A 142 4.10 -11.27 -20.43
C ALA A 142 2.64 -11.26 -20.92
N CYS A 143 1.98 -10.10 -21.00
CA CYS A 143 0.57 -9.97 -21.36
C CYS A 143 0.38 -9.73 -22.86
N ARG A 144 -0.68 -10.30 -23.43
CA ARG A 144 -1.19 -9.99 -24.78
C ARG A 144 -1.93 -8.65 -24.77
N HIS A 145 -2.59 -8.30 -23.66
CA HIS A 145 -3.28 -7.03 -23.47
C HIS A 145 -2.63 -6.25 -22.31
N PRO A 146 -1.45 -5.64 -22.51
CA PRO A 146 -0.71 -4.97 -21.43
C PRO A 146 -1.38 -3.66 -20.93
N GLY A 147 -2.25 -3.05 -21.74
CA GLY A 147 -2.96 -1.79 -21.44
C GLY A 147 -3.66 -1.73 -20.08
N ARG A 148 -4.08 -2.88 -19.56
CA ARG A 148 -4.85 -3.00 -18.32
C ARG A 148 -4.03 -3.30 -17.07
N VAL A 149 -2.71 -3.43 -17.21
CA VAL A 149 -1.81 -3.76 -16.09
C VAL A 149 -1.41 -2.49 -15.36
N VAL A 150 -1.64 -2.45 -14.04
CA VAL A 150 -1.27 -1.30 -13.20
C VAL A 150 -0.54 -1.75 -11.94
N LEU A 151 0.26 -0.86 -11.37
CA LEU A 151 0.64 -0.93 -9.97
C LEU A 151 -0.56 -0.53 -9.11
N GLY A 152 -0.83 -1.29 -8.06
CA GLY A 152 -1.74 -0.96 -6.99
C GLY A 152 -1.10 -1.31 -5.65
N HIS A 153 0.00 -0.64 -5.33
CA HIS A 153 0.90 -0.98 -4.23
C HIS A 153 0.34 -0.46 -2.89
N PRO A 154 -0.02 -1.34 -1.94
CA PRO A 154 -0.50 -0.94 -0.63
C PRO A 154 0.65 -0.74 0.37
N PHE A 155 0.29 -0.30 1.58
CA PHE A 155 1.20 -0.24 2.71
C PHE A 155 0.76 -1.17 3.83
N ASN A 156 1.71 -1.85 4.48
CA ASN A 156 1.40 -2.86 5.48
C ASN A 156 0.98 -2.22 6.83
N PRO A 157 -0.17 -2.62 7.42
CA PRO A 157 -1.18 -3.54 6.90
C PRO A 157 -2.23 -2.85 5.99
N PRO A 158 -2.50 -3.38 4.77
CA PRO A 158 -3.37 -2.71 3.79
C PRO A 158 -4.78 -2.39 4.26
N HIS A 159 -5.35 -3.13 5.22
CA HIS A 159 -6.70 -2.93 5.72
C HIS A 159 -6.80 -1.75 6.69
N LEU A 160 -5.68 -1.33 7.30
CA LEU A 160 -5.62 -0.16 8.18
C LEU A 160 -5.03 1.06 7.48
N VAL A 161 -3.93 0.87 6.75
CA VAL A 161 -3.23 1.99 6.09
C VAL A 161 -3.95 2.33 4.79
N PRO A 162 -4.45 3.58 4.62
CA PRO A 162 -5.29 3.92 3.48
C PRO A 162 -4.52 4.19 2.19
N LEU A 163 -3.22 4.48 2.24
CA LEU A 163 -2.44 4.85 1.07
C LEU A 163 -2.32 3.69 0.07
N VAL A 164 -2.52 4.00 -1.22
CA VAL A 164 -2.24 3.08 -2.34
C VAL A 164 -1.48 3.85 -3.41
N GLU A 165 -0.36 3.30 -3.85
CA GLU A 165 0.45 3.86 -4.93
C GLU A 165 0.02 3.24 -6.27
N VAL A 166 -0.45 4.08 -7.19
CA VAL A 166 -0.95 3.67 -8.51
C VAL A 166 -0.07 4.20 -9.63
N LEU A 167 0.32 3.33 -10.55
CA LEU A 167 1.21 3.64 -11.66
C LEU A 167 0.92 2.73 -12.86
N GLY A 168 0.98 3.28 -14.07
CA GLY A 168 1.04 2.49 -15.30
C GLY A 168 2.48 2.22 -15.75
N GLY A 169 2.68 1.11 -16.45
CA GLY A 169 3.90 0.83 -17.20
C GLY A 169 3.89 1.49 -18.57
N GLU A 170 4.91 1.20 -19.38
CA GLU A 170 5.11 1.79 -20.72
C GLU A 170 3.97 1.55 -21.72
N HIS A 171 3.16 0.52 -21.50
CA HIS A 171 2.07 0.14 -22.40
C HIS A 171 0.71 0.17 -21.70
N THR A 172 0.64 0.68 -20.47
CA THR A 172 -0.60 0.81 -19.73
C THR A 172 -1.43 1.96 -20.30
N ASP A 173 -2.72 1.73 -20.46
CA ASP A 173 -3.68 2.74 -20.84
C ASP A 173 -3.94 3.69 -19.67
N GLU A 174 -3.99 4.98 -19.97
CA GLU A 174 -4.37 6.02 -19.00
C GLU A 174 -5.71 5.73 -18.31
N GLY A 175 -6.67 5.19 -19.06
CA GLY A 175 -7.97 4.78 -18.53
C GLY A 175 -7.89 3.67 -17.48
N ALA A 176 -6.90 2.76 -17.56
CA ALA A 176 -6.71 1.71 -16.56
C ALA A 176 -6.20 2.29 -15.23
N VAL A 177 -5.28 3.27 -15.31
CA VAL A 177 -4.76 4.00 -14.15
C VAL A 177 -5.90 4.78 -13.48
N ASP A 178 -6.70 5.50 -14.26
CA ASP A 178 -7.81 6.29 -13.73
C ASP A 178 -8.91 5.41 -13.12
N ALA A 179 -9.21 4.26 -13.74
CA ALA A 179 -10.14 3.28 -13.17
C ALA A 179 -9.63 2.69 -11.85
N ALA A 180 -8.32 2.38 -11.74
CA ALA A 180 -7.72 1.91 -10.50
C ALA A 180 -7.75 2.97 -9.39
N MET A 181 -7.42 4.22 -9.72
CA MET A 181 -7.53 5.36 -8.81
C MET A 181 -8.96 5.52 -8.29
N ALA A 182 -9.95 5.50 -9.18
CA ALA A 182 -11.36 5.59 -8.79
C ALA A 182 -11.80 4.41 -7.91
N PHE A 183 -11.39 3.18 -8.28
CA PHE A 183 -11.71 1.98 -7.53
C PHE A 183 -11.18 2.03 -6.09
N TYR A 184 -9.89 2.31 -5.90
CA TYR A 184 -9.29 2.39 -4.57
C TYR A 184 -9.91 3.51 -3.73
N ALA A 185 -10.17 4.68 -4.32
CA ALA A 185 -10.85 5.77 -3.62
C ALA A 185 -12.25 5.36 -3.14
N ARG A 186 -13.03 4.69 -3.98
CA ARG A 186 -14.39 4.23 -3.67
C ARG A 186 -14.45 3.26 -2.50
N ILE A 187 -13.43 2.42 -2.31
CA ILE A 187 -13.34 1.49 -1.18
C ILE A 187 -12.72 2.12 0.09
N GLY A 188 -12.59 3.46 0.13
CA GLY A 188 -12.11 4.19 1.30
C GLY A 188 -10.58 4.22 1.46
N LYS A 189 -9.83 3.95 0.39
CA LYS A 189 -8.38 4.19 0.30
C LYS A 189 -8.10 5.61 -0.18
N ARG A 190 -6.84 6.03 -0.03
CA ARG A 190 -6.31 7.28 -0.57
C ARG A 190 -5.27 6.94 -1.63
N PRO A 191 -5.69 6.69 -2.88
CA PRO A 191 -4.76 6.38 -3.94
C PRO A 191 -3.99 7.64 -4.36
N ILE A 192 -2.70 7.48 -4.67
CA ILE A 192 -1.86 8.51 -5.27
C ILE A 192 -1.34 8.02 -6.61
N ARG A 193 -1.34 8.91 -7.60
CA ARG A 193 -0.86 8.61 -8.94
C ARG A 193 0.63 8.94 -9.05
N LEU A 194 1.45 7.92 -9.31
CA LEU A 194 2.85 8.10 -9.65
C LEU A 194 2.95 8.48 -11.13
N ARG A 195 3.96 9.29 -11.45
CA ARG A 195 4.20 9.78 -12.81
C ARG A 195 5.32 9.06 -13.55
N ARG A 196 6.11 8.26 -12.84
CA ARG A 196 7.23 7.49 -13.40
C ARG A 196 7.52 6.28 -12.53
N GLU A 197 8.06 5.25 -13.15
CA GLU A 197 8.59 4.08 -12.46
C GLU A 197 9.77 4.46 -11.58
N LEU A 198 9.73 3.99 -10.33
CA LEU A 198 10.75 4.26 -9.31
C LEU A 198 10.98 2.98 -8.52
N VAL A 199 12.25 2.63 -8.32
CA VAL A 199 12.60 1.58 -7.36
C VAL A 199 12.15 2.02 -5.97
N GLY A 200 11.26 1.23 -5.35
CA GLY A 200 10.66 1.52 -4.05
C GLY A 200 9.58 2.60 -4.09
N HIS A 201 9.05 2.95 -5.26
CA HIS A 201 7.92 3.89 -5.40
C HIS A 201 8.18 5.24 -4.70
N VAL A 202 7.19 5.97 -4.18
CA VAL A 202 7.40 7.27 -3.52
C VAL A 202 7.58 7.10 -2.02
N ALA A 203 6.63 6.45 -1.35
CA ALA A 203 6.62 6.41 0.11
C ALA A 203 7.70 5.50 0.71
N ASN A 204 8.08 4.37 0.07
CA ASN A 204 9.21 3.59 0.57
C ASN A 204 10.55 4.32 0.32
N ARG A 205 10.67 5.14 -0.73
CA ARG A 205 11.88 5.97 -0.92
C ARG A 205 12.04 7.02 0.17
N LEU A 206 10.95 7.66 0.60
CA LEU A 206 10.98 8.59 1.73
C LEU A 206 11.34 7.89 3.04
N GLN A 207 10.78 6.70 3.29
CA GLN A 207 11.15 5.88 4.45
C GLN A 207 12.63 5.45 4.41
N ALA A 208 13.11 5.02 3.25
CA ALA A 208 14.51 4.60 3.08
C ALA A 208 15.48 5.76 3.31
N ALA A 209 15.14 6.99 2.91
CA ALA A 209 15.93 8.18 3.21
C ALA A 209 16.04 8.44 4.72
N LEU A 210 14.92 8.28 5.46
CA LEU A 210 14.91 8.42 6.92
C LEU A 210 15.73 7.32 7.61
N TRP A 211 15.58 6.06 7.20
CA TRP A 211 16.35 4.94 7.76
C TRP A 211 17.84 5.07 7.46
N ARG A 212 18.20 5.53 6.26
CA ARG A 212 19.60 5.77 5.88
C ARG A 212 20.24 6.71 6.90
N GLU A 213 19.59 7.83 7.21
CA GLU A 213 20.14 8.78 8.18
C GLU A 213 20.10 8.25 9.61
N ALA A 214 19.02 7.60 10.02
CA ALA A 214 18.93 6.94 11.33
C ALA A 214 20.10 5.97 11.56
N PHE A 215 20.42 5.14 10.57
CA PHE A 215 21.53 4.19 10.67
C PHE A 215 22.89 4.88 10.66
N HIS A 216 23.02 6.01 9.96
CA HIS A 216 24.23 6.81 9.99
C HIS A 216 24.50 7.38 11.39
N LEU A 217 23.48 8.00 12.00
CA LEU A 217 23.58 8.59 13.33
C LEU A 217 23.88 7.57 14.42
N VAL A 218 23.28 6.37 14.34
CA VAL A 218 23.65 5.26 15.23
C VAL A 218 25.08 4.78 14.97
N GLY A 219 25.46 4.62 13.71
CA GLY A 219 26.79 4.13 13.33
C GLY A 219 27.94 5.06 13.72
N THR A 220 27.70 6.37 13.77
CA THR A 220 28.66 7.38 14.23
C THR A 220 28.62 7.60 15.74
N GLY A 221 27.66 6.99 16.44
CA GLY A 221 27.46 7.17 17.87
C GLY A 221 26.80 8.50 18.26
N ALA A 222 26.23 9.23 17.29
CA ALA A 222 25.54 10.49 17.54
C ALA A 222 24.26 10.31 18.37
N ALA A 223 23.59 9.16 18.25
CA ALA A 223 22.40 8.82 19.03
C ALA A 223 22.24 7.30 19.20
N THR A 224 21.51 6.89 20.23
CA THR A 224 21.11 5.48 20.41
C THR A 224 19.91 5.13 19.52
N VAL A 225 19.66 3.84 19.28
CA VAL A 225 18.46 3.38 18.54
C VAL A 225 17.18 3.88 19.22
N ALA A 226 17.11 3.81 20.56
CA ALA A 226 15.97 4.27 21.34
C ALA A 226 15.72 5.78 21.19
N ASP A 227 16.78 6.59 21.21
CA ASP A 227 16.67 8.04 21.05
C ASP A 227 16.26 8.43 19.63
N ILE A 228 16.76 7.73 18.61
CA ILE A 228 16.33 7.94 17.23
C ILE A 228 14.83 7.64 17.07
N ASP A 229 14.36 6.51 17.60
CA ASP A 229 12.95 6.15 17.56
C ASP A 229 12.09 7.16 18.34
N ALA A 230 12.52 7.58 19.53
CA ALA A 230 11.84 8.57 20.33
C ALA A 230 11.78 9.94 19.64
N ALA A 231 12.87 10.36 19.00
CA ALA A 231 12.95 11.61 18.27
C ALA A 231 11.87 11.68 17.17
N ILE A 232 11.66 10.59 16.43
CA ILE A 232 10.62 10.52 15.41
C ILE A 232 9.23 10.36 16.03
N ALA A 233 9.03 9.39 16.93
CA ALA A 233 7.72 9.04 17.47
C ALA A 233 7.10 10.17 18.32
N HIS A 234 7.92 10.95 19.02
CA HIS A 234 7.47 12.05 19.87
C HIS A 234 7.74 13.45 19.28
N GLY A 235 8.50 13.54 18.18
CA GLY A 235 8.79 14.79 17.48
C GLY A 235 7.99 14.94 16.19
N PRO A 236 8.65 14.96 15.01
CA PRO A 236 7.98 15.25 13.76
C PRO A 236 7.00 14.16 13.31
N GLY A 237 7.12 12.92 13.80
CA GLY A 237 6.19 11.83 13.48
C GLY A 237 4.74 12.14 13.86
N LEU A 238 4.50 12.86 14.96
CA LEU A 238 3.15 13.27 15.38
C LEU A 238 2.49 14.19 14.34
N ARG A 239 3.22 15.16 13.81
CA ARG A 239 2.70 16.06 12.76
C ARG A 239 2.67 15.39 11.38
N TRP A 240 3.60 14.49 11.09
CA TRP A 240 3.62 13.70 9.84
C TRP A 240 2.43 12.75 9.73
N ALA A 241 1.97 12.23 10.86
CA ALA A 241 0.74 11.44 10.94
C ALA A 241 -0.48 12.24 10.47
N LEU A 242 -0.47 13.58 10.59
CA LEU A 242 -1.57 14.46 10.21
C LEU A 242 -1.38 15.05 8.81
N MET A 243 -0.19 15.57 8.49
CA MET A 243 0.10 16.30 7.25
C MET A 243 1.44 15.91 6.63
N GLY A 244 1.52 15.97 5.29
CA GLY A 244 2.75 15.70 4.56
C GLY A 244 3.85 16.78 4.73
N PRO A 245 5.11 16.46 4.39
CA PRO A 245 6.25 17.33 4.65
C PRO A 245 6.18 18.69 3.94
N CYS A 246 5.65 18.75 2.70
CA CYS A 246 5.54 20.01 1.97
C CYS A 246 4.54 20.97 2.62
N LEU A 247 3.40 20.46 3.08
CA LEU A 247 2.39 21.27 3.76
C LEU A 247 2.89 21.74 5.12
N LEU A 248 3.58 20.88 5.87
CA LEU A 248 4.17 21.31 7.13
C LEU A 248 5.23 22.39 6.94
N ASN A 249 6.05 22.30 5.88
CA ASN A 249 6.98 23.39 5.53
C ASN A 249 6.25 24.66 5.10
N HIS A 250 5.11 24.54 4.40
CA HIS A 250 4.27 25.70 4.10
C HIS A 250 3.80 26.37 5.38
N LEU A 251 3.27 25.61 6.35
CA LEU A 251 2.79 26.15 7.62
C LEU A 251 3.90 26.77 8.48
N SER A 252 5.12 26.22 8.44
CA SER A 252 6.28 26.80 9.14
C SER A 252 6.63 28.22 8.67
N GLY A 253 6.21 28.61 7.46
CA GLY A 253 6.48 29.93 6.89
C GLY A 253 5.43 30.98 7.25
N GLY A 254 4.43 30.63 8.08
CA GLY A 254 3.36 31.53 8.49
C GLY A 254 2.60 32.10 7.27
N PRO A 255 2.26 33.41 7.27
CA PRO A 255 1.55 34.05 6.16
C PRO A 255 2.27 33.98 4.81
N GLY A 256 3.60 33.86 4.81
CA GLY A 256 4.41 33.76 3.59
C GLY A 256 4.51 32.35 3.01
N GLY A 257 3.96 31.36 3.73
CA GLY A 257 3.87 29.98 3.26
C GLY A 257 5.22 29.35 2.92
N LEU A 258 5.19 28.41 1.98
CA LEU A 258 6.38 27.65 1.59
C LEU A 258 7.49 28.53 1.01
N SER A 259 7.16 29.59 0.27
CA SER A 259 8.17 30.51 -0.28
C SER A 259 9.00 31.12 0.84
N HIS A 260 8.34 31.67 1.87
CA HIS A 260 9.02 32.27 3.01
C HIS A 260 9.89 31.24 3.74
N THR A 261 9.40 30.01 3.95
CA THR A 261 10.19 28.93 4.53
C THR A 261 11.44 28.63 3.72
N LEU A 262 11.34 28.52 2.39
CA LEU A 262 12.48 28.22 1.53
C LEU A 262 13.49 29.37 1.48
N ASP A 263 13.02 30.63 1.44
CA ASP A 263 13.91 31.79 1.42
C ASP A 263 14.73 31.94 2.71
N HIS A 264 14.14 31.61 3.87
CA HIS A 264 14.77 31.83 5.18
C HIS A 264 15.47 30.59 5.74
N LEU A 265 14.88 29.40 5.55
CA LEU A 265 15.41 28.14 6.08
C LEU A 265 16.08 27.27 5.01
N GLY A 266 15.90 27.58 3.72
CA GLY A 266 16.52 26.84 2.62
C GLY A 266 18.03 26.67 2.77
N PRO A 267 18.82 27.73 3.04
CA PRO A 267 20.26 27.59 3.26
C PRO A 267 20.62 26.65 4.42
N LEU A 268 19.84 26.66 5.51
CA LEU A 268 20.04 25.73 6.62
C LEU A 268 19.64 24.30 6.24
N MET A 269 18.57 24.12 5.48
CA MET A 269 18.16 22.81 4.97
C MET A 269 19.25 22.21 4.07
N GLU A 270 19.80 23.00 3.15
CA GLU A 270 20.89 22.57 2.28
C GLU A 270 22.16 22.21 3.06
N ALA A 271 22.50 23.00 4.09
CA ALA A 271 23.63 22.68 4.98
C ALA A 271 23.41 21.35 5.71
N MET A 272 22.20 21.10 6.25
CA MET A 272 21.86 19.81 6.86
C MET A 272 21.90 18.67 5.84
N TRP A 273 21.42 18.87 4.62
CA TRP A 273 21.45 17.84 3.58
C TRP A 273 22.87 17.46 3.17
N ALA A 274 23.78 18.43 3.13
CA ALA A 274 25.19 18.22 2.81
C ALA A 274 25.93 17.43 3.90
N ASP A 275 25.45 17.47 5.14
CA ASP A 275 26.01 16.75 6.28
C ASP A 275 25.43 15.33 6.46
N LEU A 276 24.33 14.99 5.76
CA LEU A 276 23.74 13.65 5.83
C LEU A 276 24.73 12.57 5.38
N GLY A 277 24.66 11.41 6.04
CA GLY A 277 25.56 10.30 5.75
C GLY A 277 25.10 9.35 4.63
N ASP A 278 26.05 8.55 4.14
CA ASP A 278 25.83 7.40 3.24
C ASP A 278 26.34 6.09 3.89
N PRO A 279 25.68 5.57 4.94
CA PRO A 279 26.14 4.37 5.62
C PRO A 279 26.06 3.14 4.71
N ARG A 280 26.94 2.18 4.96
CA ARG A 280 26.83 0.82 4.45
C ARG A 280 26.46 -0.10 5.61
N LEU A 281 25.56 -1.04 5.36
CA LEU A 281 25.14 -2.04 6.35
C LEU A 281 26.25 -3.10 6.54
N THR A 282 27.37 -2.68 7.13
CA THR A 282 28.45 -3.59 7.53
C THR A 282 27.99 -4.54 8.64
N PRO A 283 28.66 -5.68 8.86
CA PRO A 283 28.35 -6.58 9.96
C PRO A 283 28.30 -5.86 11.33
N GLU A 284 29.20 -4.92 11.56
CA GLU A 284 29.34 -4.17 12.81
C GLU A 284 28.15 -3.22 13.03
N LEU A 285 27.75 -2.48 12.00
CA LEU A 285 26.59 -1.60 12.07
C LEU A 285 25.31 -2.40 12.30
N LYS A 286 25.13 -3.52 11.58
CA LYS A 286 24.00 -4.42 11.79
C LYS A 286 23.93 -4.91 13.24
N GLN A 287 25.05 -5.37 13.80
CA GLN A 287 25.10 -5.83 15.18
C GLN A 287 24.78 -4.71 16.17
N THR A 288 25.26 -3.49 15.92
CA THR A 288 25.00 -2.32 16.74
C THR A 288 23.51 -1.97 16.74
N LEU A 289 22.87 -1.93 15.56
CA LEU A 289 21.44 -1.67 15.42
C LEU A 289 20.58 -2.74 16.11
N VAL A 290 20.91 -4.02 15.90
CA VAL A 290 20.18 -5.15 16.51
C VAL A 290 20.28 -5.10 18.02
N ARG A 291 21.48 -4.96 18.57
CA ARG A 291 21.69 -4.86 20.02
C ARG A 291 20.95 -3.66 20.61
N GLY A 292 21.06 -2.49 19.97
CA GLY A 292 20.37 -1.28 20.44
C GLY A 292 18.85 -1.43 20.43
N LEU A 293 18.29 -2.12 19.44
CA LEU A 293 16.86 -2.43 19.40
C LEU A 293 16.46 -3.45 20.47
N ASP A 294 17.24 -4.51 20.69
CA ASP A 294 16.97 -5.51 21.73
C ASP A 294 16.97 -4.87 23.13
N GLU A 295 17.93 -3.97 23.39
CA GLU A 295 17.99 -3.17 24.62
C GLU A 295 16.77 -2.25 24.76
N ALA A 296 16.39 -1.56 23.69
CA ALA A 296 15.23 -0.65 23.68
C ALA A 296 13.90 -1.39 23.89
N LEU A 297 13.74 -2.57 23.29
CA LEU A 297 12.54 -3.41 23.43
C LEU A 297 12.44 -3.98 24.85
N GLY A 298 13.55 -4.45 25.43
CA GLY A 298 13.57 -5.10 26.73
C GLY A 298 12.63 -6.33 26.77
N PRO A 299 11.95 -6.60 27.90
CA PRO A 299 11.08 -7.78 28.05
C PRO A 299 9.65 -7.57 27.50
N ARG A 300 9.41 -6.55 26.67
CA ARG A 300 8.06 -6.24 26.18
C ARG A 300 7.54 -7.33 25.24
N ASP A 301 6.26 -7.64 25.39
CA ASP A 301 5.53 -8.54 24.50
C ASP A 301 5.28 -7.85 23.15
N ARG A 302 5.87 -8.41 22.09
CA ARG A 302 5.79 -7.88 20.72
C ARG A 302 4.37 -7.95 20.17
N ASP A 303 3.62 -8.99 20.50
CA ASP A 303 2.25 -9.16 20.00
C ASP A 303 1.33 -8.15 20.66
N ALA A 304 1.50 -7.91 21.96
CA ALA A 304 0.80 -6.86 22.67
C ALA A 304 1.14 -5.46 22.11
N MET A 305 2.40 -5.19 21.78
CA MET A 305 2.83 -3.93 21.16
C MET A 305 2.18 -3.72 19.79
N VAL A 306 2.17 -4.76 18.94
CA VAL A 306 1.52 -4.71 17.61
C VAL A 306 0.03 -4.45 17.76
N ALA A 307 -0.65 -5.17 18.66
CA ALA A 307 -2.08 -4.97 18.91
C ALA A 307 -2.40 -3.56 19.43
N GLN A 308 -1.55 -2.99 20.29
CA GLN A 308 -1.70 -1.61 20.77
C GLN A 308 -1.46 -0.60 19.65
N ARG A 309 -0.40 -0.75 18.85
CA ARG A 309 -0.11 0.09 17.69
C ARG A 309 -1.30 0.12 16.73
N ASP A 310 -1.83 -1.05 16.37
CA ASP A 310 -2.91 -1.16 15.39
C ASP A 310 -4.19 -0.52 15.91
N ARG A 311 -4.50 -0.65 17.21
CA ARG A 311 -5.62 0.06 17.85
C ARG A 311 -5.48 1.58 17.77
N LEU A 312 -4.31 2.12 18.11
CA LEU A 312 -4.06 3.56 18.05
C LEU A 312 -4.07 4.07 16.61
N LEU A 313 -3.59 3.26 15.66
CA LEU A 313 -3.65 3.58 14.24
C LEU A 313 -5.10 3.68 13.75
N VAL A 314 -5.99 2.80 14.22
CA VAL A 314 -7.43 2.86 13.92
C VAL A 314 -8.05 4.15 14.42
N ASP A 315 -7.77 4.52 15.67
CA ASP A 315 -8.27 5.77 16.24
C ASP A 315 -7.78 6.97 15.42
N LEU A 316 -6.49 7.01 15.09
CA LEU A 316 -5.91 8.06 14.25
C LEU A 316 -6.58 8.12 12.87
N VAL A 317 -6.76 6.99 12.18
CA VAL A 317 -7.41 6.95 10.86
C VAL A 317 -8.86 7.46 10.95
N ARG A 318 -9.60 7.08 11.99
CA ARG A 318 -10.97 7.58 12.23
C ARG A 318 -11.00 9.09 12.46
N GLN A 319 -10.10 9.60 13.30
CA GLN A 319 -10.00 11.04 13.57
C GLN A 319 -9.65 11.82 12.31
N LYS A 320 -8.72 11.32 11.48
CA LYS A 320 -8.38 11.95 10.20
C LYS A 320 -9.56 11.98 9.23
N ARG A 321 -10.34 10.91 9.13
CA ARG A 321 -11.55 10.88 8.29
C ARG A 321 -12.61 11.90 8.74
N GLY A 322 -12.67 12.22 10.03
CA GLY A 322 -13.56 13.21 10.60
C GLY A 322 -13.05 14.65 10.54
N ALA A 323 -11.85 14.90 10.01
CA ALA A 323 -11.20 16.21 9.96
C ALA A 323 -11.10 16.72 8.51
N PRO A 324 -12.19 17.25 7.92
CA PRO A 324 -12.25 17.59 6.49
C PRO A 324 -11.30 18.73 6.07
N ASP A 325 -10.84 19.53 7.02
CA ASP A 325 -9.90 20.63 6.76
C ASP A 325 -8.44 20.13 6.63
N LEU A 326 -8.18 18.86 6.99
CA LEU A 326 -6.90 18.22 6.72
C LEU A 326 -6.94 17.57 5.32
N PRO A 327 -5.89 17.79 4.50
CA PRO A 327 -5.85 17.28 3.13
C PRO A 327 -5.83 15.76 2.99
#